data_AF-A0A8J1U9W1-F1
#
_entry.id   AF-A0A8J1U9W1-F1
#
_cell.length_a   1.000
_cell.length_b   1.000
_cell.length_c   1.000
_cell.angle_alpha   90.00
_cell.angle_beta   90.00
_cell.angle_gamma   90.00
#
_symmetry.space_group_name_H-M   'P 1'
#
loop_
_entity.id
_entity.type
_entity.pdbx_description
1 polymer ?
#
loop_
_entity_poly.entity_id
_entity_poly.type
_entity_poly.pdbx_seq_one_letter_code
_entity_poly.pdbx_strand_id
1 'polypeptide(L)'
;MEKRFDVWLTTGDQSNKLSQKASIVANSEPTNGFSVNVNNATRYQTMDGFGAAITNAAAYNIYNSPQRSQIINDLFGQNGIGISYIRITMGGSDFQAVAPYTYNDMPSGQEDFALNSFSIANDRNFIIPILKDALVANPTLKIMATPWSAPAWMKTTGSLNSGSLREECMSVYADYFLKFVQAYAGEGITINAITVQNEPLHTSSAYPTQHMWWQQQSTFVRDHLGPRLSATSTKIIIYDHNWDNTAFTTGILNDQATKAFVDGSAWHCYSNPPQDHYKKPGDIRNQFPNKNIYFTECTGGDWSQDFGSNLEWNTKYLFIGQPRVWAKTVLLWNMALDQNHGPKVGVGGCSDCRGVITVSGTSYQREVEYYAIGHFSKFVPTGSVRIDSSNFGWDDVHTVAFEAPDGAIIVIVLNPSS
;
A
#
# COMPACT_ATOMS: atom_id res chain seq x y z
N MET A 1 22.67 -18.46 27.48
CA MET A 1 21.50 -18.90 26.68
C MET A 1 21.97 -19.14 25.28
N GLU A 2 21.69 -20.32 24.75
CA GLU A 2 21.99 -20.66 23.36
C GLU A 2 21.14 -19.78 22.43
N LYS A 3 21.75 -19.14 21.42
CA LYS A 3 20.99 -18.33 20.47
C LYS A 3 20.24 -19.28 19.54
N ARG A 4 18.92 -19.15 19.49
CA ARG A 4 18.02 -19.96 18.67
C ARG A 4 17.31 -19.08 17.64
N PHE A 5 17.20 -19.58 16.42
CA PHE A 5 16.50 -18.92 15.33
C PHE A 5 15.32 -19.77 14.90
N ASP A 6 14.11 -19.24 15.02
CA ASP A 6 12.94 -19.88 14.44
C ASP A 6 12.87 -19.59 12.94
N VAL A 7 12.53 -20.60 12.15
CA VAL A 7 12.64 -20.54 10.68
C VAL A 7 11.29 -20.83 10.05
N TRP A 8 10.91 -20.00 9.08
CA TRP A 8 9.74 -20.23 8.23
C TRP A 8 10.18 -20.28 6.76
N LEU A 9 9.54 -21.14 5.99
CA LEU A 9 9.92 -21.39 4.61
C LEU A 9 8.72 -21.34 3.66
N THR A 10 8.90 -20.67 2.53
CA THR A 10 8.10 -20.85 1.32
C THR A 10 9.03 -21.25 0.18
N THR A 11 8.67 -22.26 -0.61
CA THR A 11 9.43 -22.72 -1.77
C THR A 11 8.65 -22.46 -3.05
N GLY A 12 9.36 -22.21 -4.16
CA GLY A 12 8.73 -21.91 -5.45
C GLY A 12 7.86 -23.03 -6.00
N ASP A 13 8.20 -24.29 -5.67
CA ASP A 13 7.42 -25.50 -5.98
C ASP A 13 6.18 -25.69 -5.09
N GLN A 14 5.93 -24.77 -4.15
CA GLN A 14 4.84 -24.80 -3.19
C GLN A 14 4.83 -25.97 -2.20
N SER A 15 5.89 -26.79 -2.13
CA SER A 15 6.02 -27.85 -1.12
C SER A 15 6.04 -27.28 0.30
N ASN A 16 6.45 -26.02 0.44
CA ASN A 16 6.40 -25.23 1.65
C ASN A 16 5.72 -23.89 1.39
N LYS A 17 4.78 -23.53 2.25
CA LYS A 17 3.98 -22.30 2.15
C LYS A 17 3.85 -21.67 3.52
N LEU A 18 4.80 -20.79 3.85
CA LEU A 18 4.99 -20.17 5.17
C LEU A 18 4.99 -21.21 6.31
N SER A 19 5.68 -22.34 6.09
CA SER A 19 5.71 -23.45 7.04
C SER A 19 6.84 -23.27 8.05
N GLN A 20 6.54 -23.46 9.34
CA GLN A 20 7.57 -23.46 10.37
C GLN A 20 8.49 -24.68 10.23
N LYS A 21 9.79 -24.46 10.34
CA LYS A 21 10.84 -25.48 10.29
C LYS A 21 11.48 -25.66 11.66
N ALA A 22 12.31 -26.69 11.77
CA ALA A 22 13.13 -26.89 12.95
C ALA A 22 13.99 -25.64 13.17
N SER A 23 13.99 -25.12 14.40
CA SER A 23 14.78 -23.96 14.75
C SER A 23 16.27 -24.26 14.59
N ILE A 24 17.02 -23.28 14.12
CA ILE A 24 18.47 -23.36 13.99
C ILE A 24 19.09 -22.92 15.31
N VAL A 25 20.02 -23.72 15.80
CA VAL A 25 20.84 -23.41 16.96
C VAL A 25 22.12 -22.74 16.48
N ALA A 26 22.48 -21.60 17.06
CA ALA A 26 23.70 -20.90 16.70
C ALA A 26 24.92 -21.76 17.00
N ASN A 27 25.66 -22.12 15.96
CA ASN A 27 26.99 -22.73 16.10
C ASN A 27 28.05 -21.63 16.16
N SER A 28 29.06 -21.82 17.02
CA SER A 28 30.21 -20.91 17.16
C SER A 28 31.27 -21.08 16.09
N GLU A 29 31.21 -22.16 15.31
CA GLU A 29 32.22 -22.46 14.29
C GLU A 29 31.90 -21.74 12.97
N PRO A 30 32.86 -20.98 12.41
CA PRO A 30 32.69 -20.40 11.08
C PRO A 30 32.53 -21.52 10.06
N THR A 31 31.41 -21.53 9.35
CA THR A 31 31.22 -22.43 8.21
C THR A 31 31.92 -21.84 6.99
N ASN A 32 32.71 -22.65 6.27
CA ASN A 32 33.14 -22.30 4.92
C ASN A 32 31.90 -22.26 4.01
N GLY A 33 31.39 -21.07 3.70
CA GLY A 33 30.18 -20.91 2.89
C GLY A 33 29.71 -19.46 2.80
N PHE A 34 28.59 -19.26 2.09
CA PHE A 34 27.91 -17.98 1.99
C PHE A 34 27.46 -17.51 3.39
N SER A 35 27.77 -16.26 3.75
CA SER A 35 27.45 -15.69 5.06
C SER A 35 26.66 -14.39 4.92
N VAL A 36 25.62 -14.24 5.76
CA VAL A 36 24.85 -13.00 5.91
C VAL A 36 25.30 -12.33 7.22
N ASN A 37 25.96 -11.19 7.11
CA ASN A 37 26.35 -10.37 8.24
C ASN A 37 25.23 -9.42 8.59
N VAL A 38 24.82 -9.39 9.85
CA VAL A 38 23.79 -8.48 10.37
C VAL A 38 24.42 -7.56 11.41
N ASN A 39 24.23 -6.25 11.26
CA ASN A 39 24.75 -5.25 12.16
C ASN A 39 23.62 -4.32 12.65
N ASN A 40 23.18 -4.54 13.89
CA ASN A 40 22.13 -3.74 14.52
C ASN A 40 22.62 -2.37 15.04
N ALA A 41 23.92 -2.08 15.00
CA ALA A 41 24.43 -0.73 15.29
C ALA A 41 24.15 0.26 14.15
N THR A 42 24.04 -0.24 12.90
CA THR A 42 23.65 0.57 11.75
C THR A 42 22.13 0.48 11.55
N ARG A 43 21.44 1.60 11.81
CA ARG A 43 19.98 1.70 11.77
C ARG A 43 19.50 2.58 10.62
N TYR A 44 18.37 2.23 10.03
CA TYR A 44 17.74 2.94 8.92
C TYR A 44 16.32 3.43 9.31
N GLN A 45 15.31 3.27 8.47
CA GLN A 45 13.94 3.68 8.76
C GLN A 45 13.22 2.73 9.72
N THR A 46 12.29 3.29 10.49
CA THR A 46 11.26 2.53 11.21
C THR A 46 10.15 2.13 10.24
N MET A 47 9.80 0.84 10.24
CA MET A 47 8.76 0.25 9.42
C MET A 47 7.37 0.59 9.98
N ASP A 48 6.51 1.10 9.10
CA ASP A 48 5.10 1.35 9.42
C ASP A 48 4.27 0.07 9.24
N GLY A 49 4.53 -0.73 8.21
CA GLY A 49 3.94 -2.05 8.05
C GLY A 49 3.87 -2.56 6.61
N PHE A 50 3.26 -3.72 6.43
CA PHE A 50 3.14 -4.43 5.16
C PHE A 50 1.69 -4.88 4.98
N GLY A 51 1.22 -4.94 3.74
CA GLY A 51 -0.14 -5.38 3.47
C GLY A 51 -0.61 -5.17 2.04
N ALA A 52 -1.89 -4.84 1.90
CA ALA A 52 -2.54 -4.61 0.63
C ALA A 52 -3.74 -3.65 0.76
N ALA A 53 -4.42 -3.36 -0.34
CA ALA A 53 -5.56 -2.47 -0.38
C ALA A 53 -6.91 -3.18 -0.15
N ILE A 54 -7.74 -2.56 0.66
CA ILE A 54 -9.17 -2.90 0.79
C ILE A 54 -9.94 -1.95 -0.14
N THR A 55 -10.00 -2.32 -1.41
CA THR A 55 -10.87 -1.68 -2.40
C THR A 55 -12.34 -2.03 -2.11
N ASN A 56 -13.27 -1.35 -2.79
CA ASN A 56 -14.69 -1.70 -2.70
C ASN A 56 -14.93 -3.17 -3.16
N ALA A 57 -14.25 -3.61 -4.22
CA ALA A 57 -14.28 -5.01 -4.65
C ALA A 57 -13.75 -5.99 -3.59
N ALA A 58 -12.59 -5.69 -2.99
CA ALA A 58 -12.02 -6.54 -1.95
C ALA A 58 -12.94 -6.63 -0.72
N ALA A 59 -13.45 -5.49 -0.26
CA ALA A 59 -14.40 -5.45 0.85
C ALA A 59 -15.67 -6.25 0.53
N TYR A 60 -16.22 -6.11 -0.68
CA TYR A 60 -17.40 -6.86 -1.11
C TYR A 60 -17.17 -8.38 -1.08
N ASN A 61 -16.06 -8.85 -1.65
CA ASN A 61 -15.73 -10.28 -1.69
C ASN A 61 -15.55 -10.87 -0.29
N ILE A 62 -14.87 -10.15 0.61
CA ILE A 62 -14.67 -10.60 1.99
C ILE A 62 -15.99 -10.54 2.78
N TYR A 63 -16.75 -9.45 2.64
CA TYR A 63 -18.00 -9.24 3.39
C TYR A 63 -19.03 -10.33 3.11
N ASN A 64 -19.17 -10.72 1.84
CA ASN A 64 -20.16 -11.71 1.41
C ASN A 64 -19.65 -13.17 1.51
N SER A 65 -18.37 -13.37 1.81
CA SER A 65 -17.83 -14.72 1.94
C SER A 65 -18.37 -15.40 3.21
N PRO A 66 -18.85 -16.66 3.13
CA PRO A 66 -19.18 -17.43 4.33
C PRO A 66 -17.95 -17.70 5.21
N GLN A 67 -16.73 -17.50 4.67
CA GLN A 67 -15.46 -17.64 5.36
C GLN A 67 -14.92 -16.31 5.91
N ARG A 68 -15.72 -15.23 5.95
CA ARG A 68 -15.29 -13.87 6.36
C ARG A 68 -14.43 -13.87 7.62
N SER A 69 -14.86 -14.50 8.71
CA SER A 69 -14.09 -14.54 9.96
C SER A 69 -12.74 -15.24 9.82
N GLN A 70 -12.69 -16.33 9.06
CA GLN A 70 -11.43 -17.04 8.79
C GLN A 70 -10.51 -16.20 7.91
N ILE A 71 -11.04 -15.54 6.87
CA ILE A 71 -10.29 -14.63 6.01
C ILE A 71 -9.68 -13.48 6.82
N ILE A 72 -10.48 -12.84 7.70
CA ILE A 72 -9.98 -11.78 8.57
C ILE A 72 -8.87 -12.29 9.50
N ASN A 73 -9.04 -13.46 10.11
CA ASN A 73 -8.00 -14.04 10.97
C ASN A 73 -6.74 -14.42 10.19
N ASP A 74 -6.87 -14.96 8.98
CA ASP A 74 -5.74 -15.26 8.10
C ASP A 74 -4.96 -14.01 7.72
N LEU A 75 -5.65 -12.92 7.37
CA LEU A 75 -5.02 -11.69 6.89
C LEU A 75 -4.46 -10.83 8.03
N PHE A 76 -5.21 -10.67 9.13
CA PHE A 76 -4.90 -9.69 10.19
C PHE A 76 -4.62 -10.33 11.55
N GLY A 77 -5.11 -11.55 11.80
CA GLY A 77 -5.01 -12.20 13.10
C GLY A 77 -3.60 -12.69 13.43
N GLN A 78 -3.34 -12.94 14.72
CA GLN A 78 -2.06 -13.44 15.23
C GLN A 78 -1.68 -14.81 14.65
N ASN A 79 -2.69 -15.64 14.38
CA ASN A 79 -2.51 -16.96 13.77
C ASN A 79 -2.36 -16.89 12.23
N GLY A 80 -2.66 -15.74 11.63
CA GLY A 80 -2.50 -15.46 10.21
C GLY A 80 -1.14 -14.83 9.87
N ILE A 81 -1.15 -13.99 8.83
CA ILE A 81 0.02 -13.21 8.40
C ILE A 81 0.14 -11.85 9.09
N GLY A 82 -0.88 -11.39 9.81
CA GLY A 82 -0.75 -10.20 10.66
C GLY A 82 -0.48 -8.90 9.87
N ILE A 83 -1.19 -8.68 8.75
CA ILE A 83 -1.13 -7.42 7.99
C ILE A 83 -1.29 -6.23 8.95
N SER A 84 -0.36 -5.28 8.85
CA SER A 84 -0.22 -4.16 9.78
C SER A 84 -0.41 -2.80 9.14
N TYR A 85 -0.54 -2.75 7.80
CA TYR A 85 -0.82 -1.52 7.07
C TYR A 85 -1.70 -1.82 5.85
N ILE A 86 -2.75 -1.01 5.66
CA ILE A 86 -3.65 -1.14 4.51
C ILE A 86 -3.87 0.19 3.78
N ARG A 87 -4.21 0.09 2.50
CA ARG A 87 -4.63 1.22 1.65
C ARG A 87 -6.14 1.10 1.39
N ILE A 88 -6.86 2.22 1.43
CA ILE A 88 -8.28 2.29 1.04
C ILE A 88 -8.49 3.39 0.01
N THR A 89 -9.64 3.33 -0.65
CA THR A 89 -10.02 4.30 -1.67
C THR A 89 -10.94 5.37 -1.08
N MET A 90 -10.68 6.64 -1.40
CA MET A 90 -11.57 7.75 -1.08
C MET A 90 -12.59 7.89 -2.22
N GLY A 91 -13.71 7.16 -2.09
CA GLY A 91 -14.67 6.96 -3.16
C GLY A 91 -14.35 5.71 -4.01
N GLY A 92 -14.90 5.66 -5.22
CA GLY A 92 -14.72 4.55 -6.16
C GLY A 92 -13.31 4.50 -6.79
N SER A 93 -12.97 3.32 -7.32
CA SER A 93 -11.74 3.05 -8.07
C SER A 93 -12.06 2.23 -9.33
N ASP A 94 -11.07 1.64 -9.98
CA ASP A 94 -11.26 0.63 -11.02
C ASP A 94 -11.76 -0.73 -10.47
N PHE A 95 -11.70 -0.95 -9.15
CA PHE A 95 -12.17 -2.17 -8.47
C PHE A 95 -13.33 -1.90 -7.51
N GLN A 96 -14.54 -2.28 -7.92
CA GLN A 96 -15.77 -1.96 -7.18
C GLN A 96 -16.94 -2.88 -7.52
N ALA A 97 -17.77 -3.13 -6.52
CA ALA A 97 -19.01 -3.92 -6.62
C ALA A 97 -20.25 -3.06 -6.90
N VAL A 98 -20.08 -1.74 -6.94
CA VAL A 98 -21.12 -0.74 -7.21
C VAL A 98 -20.67 0.20 -8.31
N ALA A 99 -21.60 1.01 -8.83
CA ALA A 99 -21.26 2.06 -9.80
C ALA A 99 -20.22 3.04 -9.21
N PRO A 100 -19.35 3.65 -10.04
CA PRO A 100 -18.42 4.68 -9.60
C PRO A 100 -19.09 5.78 -8.78
N TYR A 101 -18.46 6.20 -7.69
CA TYR A 101 -18.98 7.22 -6.80
C TYR A 101 -17.87 8.06 -6.17
N THR A 102 -18.25 9.23 -5.65
CA THR A 102 -17.49 10.00 -4.68
C THR A 102 -18.33 10.22 -3.43
N TYR A 103 -17.79 10.91 -2.43
CA TYR A 103 -18.58 11.26 -1.25
C TYR A 103 -19.45 12.50 -1.46
N ASN A 104 -19.41 13.17 -2.64
CA ASN A 104 -20.18 14.38 -2.89
C ASN A 104 -20.61 14.48 -4.37
N ASP A 105 -21.26 13.42 -4.86
CA ASP A 105 -21.81 13.40 -6.21
C ASP A 105 -23.05 14.29 -6.31
N MET A 106 -23.13 15.07 -7.38
CA MET A 106 -24.23 16.01 -7.65
C MET A 106 -24.90 15.69 -8.99
N PRO A 107 -26.19 15.99 -9.15
CA PRO A 107 -26.84 15.94 -10.46
C PRO A 107 -26.07 16.77 -11.49
N SER A 108 -26.11 16.35 -12.75
CA SER A 108 -25.40 17.05 -13.84
C SER A 108 -25.76 18.54 -13.87
N GLY A 109 -24.73 19.40 -13.92
CA GLY A 109 -24.87 20.86 -13.90
C GLY A 109 -25.05 21.49 -12.53
N GLN A 110 -25.06 20.71 -11.44
CA GLN A 110 -25.09 21.23 -10.06
C GLN A 110 -23.73 21.13 -9.38
N GLU A 111 -23.47 22.06 -8.47
CA GLU A 111 -22.24 22.17 -7.69
C GLU A 111 -22.60 22.32 -6.20
N ASP A 112 -21.73 21.83 -5.31
CA ASP A 112 -21.95 21.88 -3.86
C ASP A 112 -20.69 22.37 -3.14
N PHE A 113 -20.38 23.66 -3.30
CA PHE A 113 -19.23 24.30 -2.65
C PHE A 113 -19.29 24.25 -1.10
N ALA A 114 -20.47 24.03 -0.51
CA ALA A 114 -20.64 23.90 0.93
C ALA A 114 -20.48 22.44 1.42
N LEU A 115 -20.38 21.46 0.50
CA LEU A 115 -20.33 20.03 0.79
C LEU A 115 -21.52 19.58 1.65
N ASN A 116 -22.71 20.13 1.43
CA ASN A 116 -23.94 19.77 2.15
C ASN A 116 -24.38 18.34 1.87
N SER A 117 -24.09 17.83 0.67
CA SER A 117 -24.40 16.46 0.24
C SER A 117 -23.26 15.47 0.56
N PHE A 118 -22.23 15.87 1.31
CA PHE A 118 -21.10 14.98 1.63
C PHE A 118 -21.56 13.77 2.46
N SER A 119 -21.23 12.55 2.02
CA SER A 119 -21.59 11.32 2.73
C SER A 119 -20.67 10.14 2.41
N ILE A 120 -20.27 9.41 3.45
CA ILE A 120 -19.55 8.12 3.34
C ILE A 120 -20.50 6.90 3.35
N ALA A 121 -21.80 7.11 3.06
CA ALA A 121 -22.81 6.05 3.19
C ALA A 121 -22.50 4.80 2.35
N ASN A 122 -21.95 4.95 1.15
CA ASN A 122 -21.57 3.81 0.30
C ASN A 122 -20.52 2.90 0.95
N ASP A 123 -19.60 3.49 1.72
CA ASP A 123 -18.52 2.74 2.38
C ASP A 123 -19.05 1.92 3.57
N ARG A 124 -20.21 2.29 4.14
CA ARG A 124 -20.84 1.54 5.24
C ARG A 124 -21.39 0.18 4.82
N ASN A 125 -21.57 -0.05 3.52
CA ASN A 125 -22.08 -1.33 3.02
C ASN A 125 -21.05 -2.46 3.18
N PHE A 126 -19.79 -2.21 2.82
CA PHE A 126 -18.75 -3.25 2.77
C PHE A 126 -17.42 -2.81 3.40
N ILE A 127 -16.92 -1.63 3.03
CA ILE A 127 -15.57 -1.17 3.43
C ILE A 127 -15.47 -1.01 4.95
N ILE A 128 -16.30 -0.14 5.54
CA ILE A 128 -16.25 0.14 6.98
C ILE A 128 -16.46 -1.12 7.84
N PRO A 129 -17.44 -2.00 7.54
CA PRO A 129 -17.56 -3.28 8.26
C PRO A 129 -16.29 -4.13 8.22
N ILE A 130 -15.62 -4.26 7.06
CA ILE A 130 -14.38 -5.04 6.94
C ILE A 130 -13.22 -4.35 7.67
N LEU A 131 -13.12 -3.02 7.62
CA LEU A 131 -12.12 -2.27 8.39
C LEU A 131 -12.30 -2.46 9.89
N LYS A 132 -13.53 -2.48 10.40
CA LYS A 132 -13.82 -2.73 11.82
C LYS A 132 -13.42 -4.15 12.22
N ASP A 133 -13.71 -5.16 11.41
CA ASP A 133 -13.26 -6.52 11.68
C ASP A 133 -11.72 -6.64 11.69
N ALA A 134 -11.06 -5.99 10.73
CA ALA A 134 -9.60 -5.97 10.65
C ALA A 134 -8.96 -5.28 11.87
N LEU A 135 -9.55 -4.17 12.35
CA LEU A 135 -9.11 -3.46 13.56
C LEU A 135 -9.36 -4.27 14.84
N VAL A 136 -10.40 -5.10 14.89
CA VAL A 136 -10.60 -6.04 16.01
C VAL A 136 -9.51 -7.12 16.01
N ALA A 137 -9.19 -7.67 14.83
CA ALA A 137 -8.15 -8.69 14.69
C ALA A 137 -6.73 -8.14 14.92
N ASN A 138 -6.48 -6.89 14.49
CA ASN A 138 -5.23 -6.17 14.69
C ASN A 138 -5.50 -4.70 15.12
N PRO A 139 -5.56 -4.42 16.43
CA PRO A 139 -5.83 -3.07 16.95
C PRO A 139 -4.74 -2.03 16.63
N THR A 140 -3.56 -2.47 16.16
CA THR A 140 -2.45 -1.59 15.77
C THR A 140 -2.39 -1.30 14.27
N LEU A 141 -3.33 -1.84 13.50
CA LEU A 141 -3.43 -1.68 12.05
C LEU A 141 -3.45 -0.19 11.66
N LYS A 142 -2.55 0.19 10.76
CA LYS A 142 -2.51 1.52 10.16
C LYS A 142 -3.24 1.54 8.82
N ILE A 143 -3.87 2.68 8.52
CA ILE A 143 -4.71 2.86 7.33
C ILE A 143 -4.26 4.12 6.60
N MET A 144 -3.99 3.99 5.31
CA MET A 144 -3.88 5.14 4.40
C MET A 144 -5.00 5.18 3.39
N ALA A 145 -5.32 6.37 2.87
CA ALA A 145 -6.33 6.55 1.85
C ALA A 145 -5.86 7.42 0.68
N THR A 146 -6.51 7.27 -0.46
CA THR A 146 -6.21 8.02 -1.69
C THR A 146 -7.46 8.16 -2.55
N PRO A 147 -7.71 9.31 -3.20
CA PRO A 147 -8.76 9.43 -4.19
C PRO A 147 -8.28 9.04 -5.59
N TRP A 148 -9.12 8.33 -6.36
CA TRP A 148 -8.93 8.15 -7.80
C TRP A 148 -9.39 9.39 -8.57
N SER A 149 -10.38 10.10 -8.05
CA SER A 149 -10.96 11.27 -8.69
C SER A 149 -11.60 12.18 -7.64
N ALA A 150 -11.57 13.49 -7.89
CA ALA A 150 -12.49 14.42 -7.25
C ALA A 150 -13.94 14.18 -7.74
N PRO A 151 -14.96 14.70 -7.03
CA PRO A 151 -16.34 14.77 -7.53
C PRO A 151 -16.39 15.34 -8.94
N ALA A 152 -17.28 14.79 -9.77
CA ALA A 152 -17.35 15.13 -11.20
C ALA A 152 -17.51 16.63 -11.45
N TRP A 153 -18.30 17.32 -10.62
CA TRP A 153 -18.53 18.77 -10.71
C TRP A 153 -17.29 19.61 -10.37
N MET A 154 -16.30 19.06 -9.65
CA MET A 154 -15.01 19.72 -9.38
C MET A 154 -13.99 19.55 -10.51
N LYS A 155 -14.33 18.83 -11.58
CA LYS A 155 -13.38 18.45 -12.64
C LYS A 155 -13.66 19.15 -13.95
N THR A 156 -12.59 19.39 -14.72
CA THR A 156 -12.67 20.06 -16.04
C THR A 156 -13.50 19.31 -17.06
N THR A 157 -13.69 17.99 -16.88
CA THR A 157 -14.49 17.14 -17.77
C THR A 157 -15.94 16.96 -17.32
N GLY A 158 -16.31 17.41 -16.11
CA GLY A 158 -17.62 17.09 -15.54
C GLY A 158 -17.84 15.59 -15.30
N SER A 159 -16.76 14.79 -15.24
CA SER A 159 -16.80 13.32 -15.15
C SER A 159 -15.76 12.80 -14.16
N LEU A 160 -16.04 11.66 -13.52
CA LEU A 160 -15.09 10.95 -12.66
C LEU A 160 -13.89 10.42 -13.46
N ASN A 161 -14.04 10.22 -14.77
CA ASN A 161 -13.00 9.69 -15.64
C ASN A 161 -12.24 10.85 -16.30
N SER A 162 -10.92 10.69 -16.47
CA SER A 162 -10.01 11.68 -17.07
C SER A 162 -10.13 13.10 -16.46
N GLY A 163 -9.60 14.11 -17.13
CA GLY A 163 -9.66 15.51 -16.70
C GLY A 163 -8.78 15.84 -15.51
N SER A 164 -8.85 17.09 -15.08
CA SER A 164 -8.07 17.63 -13.96
C SER A 164 -8.98 18.31 -12.95
N LEU A 165 -8.48 18.50 -11.73
CA LEU A 165 -9.14 19.34 -10.74
C LEU A 165 -9.22 20.79 -11.25
N ARG A 166 -10.40 21.41 -11.14
CA ARG A 166 -10.60 22.85 -11.41
C ARG A 166 -9.90 23.67 -10.32
N GLU A 167 -9.17 24.71 -10.71
CA GLU A 167 -8.36 25.50 -9.76
C GLU A 167 -9.23 26.17 -8.70
N GLU A 168 -10.40 26.69 -9.08
CA GLU A 168 -11.37 27.29 -8.18
C GLU A 168 -11.97 26.29 -7.17
N CYS A 169 -11.87 24.98 -7.44
CA CYS A 169 -12.37 23.93 -6.55
C CYS A 169 -11.32 23.44 -5.54
N MET A 170 -10.06 23.91 -5.59
CA MET A 170 -9.01 23.43 -4.67
C MET A 170 -9.36 23.62 -3.19
N SER A 171 -9.97 24.75 -2.83
CA SER A 171 -10.35 25.03 -1.44
C SER A 171 -11.40 24.03 -0.94
N VAL A 172 -12.49 23.86 -1.68
CA VAL A 172 -13.57 22.92 -1.30
C VAL A 172 -13.11 21.46 -1.39
N TYR A 173 -12.23 21.12 -2.34
CA TYR A 173 -11.68 19.76 -2.41
C TYR A 173 -10.82 19.44 -1.20
N ALA A 174 -10.08 20.42 -0.66
CA ALA A 174 -9.36 20.20 0.59
C ALA A 174 -10.31 20.03 1.79
N ASP A 175 -11.46 20.72 1.82
CA ASP A 175 -12.52 20.48 2.81
C ASP A 175 -13.14 19.08 2.67
N TYR A 176 -13.24 18.54 1.46
CA TYR A 176 -13.67 17.17 1.19
C TYR A 176 -12.72 16.13 1.83
N PHE A 177 -11.40 16.33 1.75
CA PHE A 177 -10.43 15.48 2.47
C PHE A 177 -10.60 15.55 3.98
N LEU A 178 -10.77 16.75 4.53
CA LEU A 178 -10.98 16.93 5.97
C LEU A 178 -12.28 16.26 6.44
N LYS A 179 -13.38 16.43 5.71
CA LYS A 179 -14.66 15.75 6.01
C LYS A 179 -14.52 14.23 5.94
N PHE A 180 -13.77 13.68 4.99
CA PHE A 180 -13.47 12.25 4.94
C PHE A 180 -12.73 11.76 6.18
N VAL A 181 -11.64 12.42 6.57
CA VAL A 181 -10.86 12.06 7.77
C VAL A 181 -11.73 12.12 9.03
N GLN A 182 -12.54 13.17 9.17
CA GLN A 182 -13.45 13.34 10.31
C GLN A 182 -14.58 12.30 10.32
N ALA A 183 -15.16 11.99 9.17
CA ALA A 183 -16.25 11.02 9.06
C ALA A 183 -15.77 9.60 9.40
N TYR A 184 -14.58 9.20 8.92
CA TYR A 184 -13.96 7.92 9.29
C TYR A 184 -13.58 7.87 10.77
N ALA A 185 -13.06 8.97 11.34
CA ALA A 185 -12.82 9.06 12.78
C ALA A 185 -14.13 8.89 13.59
N GLY A 186 -15.25 9.43 13.10
CA GLY A 186 -16.59 9.22 13.68
C GLY A 186 -17.07 7.77 13.63
N GLU A 187 -16.53 6.94 12.73
CA GLU A 187 -16.75 5.49 12.68
C GLU A 187 -15.76 4.70 13.55
N GLY A 188 -14.89 5.38 14.30
CA GLY A 188 -13.83 4.78 15.10
C GLY A 188 -12.61 4.34 14.28
N ILE A 189 -12.46 4.82 13.04
CA ILE A 189 -11.41 4.43 12.12
C ILE A 189 -10.44 5.60 11.94
N THR A 190 -9.19 5.44 12.36
CA THR A 190 -8.17 6.48 12.20
C THR A 190 -7.50 6.36 10.84
N ILE A 191 -7.53 7.45 10.05
CA ILE A 191 -6.74 7.56 8.82
C ILE A 191 -5.36 8.12 9.17
N ASN A 192 -4.33 7.28 9.09
CA ASN A 192 -2.96 7.65 9.46
C ASN A 192 -2.28 8.50 8.39
N ALA A 193 -2.57 8.26 7.12
CA ALA A 193 -2.01 9.02 6.02
C ALA A 193 -2.98 9.12 4.84
N ILE A 194 -2.84 10.16 4.03
CA ILE A 194 -3.50 10.29 2.75
C ILE A 194 -2.48 10.61 1.66
N THR A 195 -2.70 10.10 0.46
CA THR A 195 -2.05 10.65 -0.73
C THR A 195 -2.98 11.63 -1.42
N VAL A 196 -2.40 12.59 -2.15
CA VAL A 196 -3.19 13.69 -2.75
C VAL A 196 -4.05 13.22 -3.92
N GLN A 197 -3.56 12.25 -4.68
CA GLN A 197 -4.20 11.73 -5.89
C GLN A 197 -3.54 10.40 -6.22
N ASN A 198 -4.34 9.35 -6.48
CA ASN A 198 -3.82 8.13 -7.08
C ASN A 198 -3.32 8.40 -8.50
N GLU A 199 -2.09 8.00 -8.80
CA GLU A 199 -1.48 8.04 -10.13
C GLU A 199 -1.75 9.33 -10.92
N PRO A 200 -1.33 10.50 -10.41
CA PRO A 200 -1.70 11.81 -10.95
C PRO A 200 -1.24 12.09 -12.39
N LEU A 201 -0.41 11.23 -12.98
CA LEU A 201 -0.01 11.32 -14.40
C LEU A 201 -0.71 10.29 -15.30
N HIS A 202 -1.60 9.48 -14.73
CA HIS A 202 -2.41 8.52 -15.47
C HIS A 202 -3.82 9.09 -15.71
N THR A 203 -4.36 8.84 -16.91
CA THR A 203 -5.73 9.23 -17.27
C THR A 203 -6.38 8.11 -18.06
N SER A 204 -7.63 7.80 -17.71
CA SER A 204 -8.44 6.79 -18.38
C SER A 204 -9.84 7.33 -18.64
N SER A 205 -10.45 6.91 -19.76
CA SER A 205 -11.88 7.12 -20.01
C SER A 205 -12.74 5.99 -19.43
N ALA A 206 -12.12 4.89 -18.98
CA ALA A 206 -12.83 3.67 -18.60
C ALA A 206 -13.17 3.60 -17.10
N TYR A 207 -12.48 4.34 -16.25
CA TYR A 207 -12.66 4.32 -14.80
C TYR A 207 -12.20 5.65 -14.17
N PRO A 208 -12.51 5.90 -12.88
CA PRO A 208 -12.16 7.14 -12.23
C PRO A 208 -10.65 7.42 -12.26
N THR A 209 -10.26 8.57 -12.80
CA THR A 209 -8.87 9.04 -12.83
C THR A 209 -8.89 10.57 -12.82
N GLN A 210 -7.86 11.20 -12.25
CA GLN A 210 -7.69 12.64 -12.32
C GLN A 210 -6.21 12.98 -12.53
N HIS A 211 -5.95 13.70 -13.61
CA HIS A 211 -4.65 14.26 -13.89
C HIS A 211 -4.34 15.41 -12.90
N MET A 212 -3.14 15.44 -12.35
CA MET A 212 -2.65 16.51 -11.49
C MET A 212 -1.14 16.71 -11.66
N TRP A 213 -0.72 17.79 -12.31
CA TRP A 213 0.71 18.11 -12.42
C TRP A 213 1.31 18.45 -11.07
N TRP A 214 2.63 18.31 -10.93
CA TRP A 214 3.34 18.54 -9.66
C TRP A 214 3.15 19.98 -9.15
N GLN A 215 3.02 20.97 -10.05
CA GLN A 215 2.72 22.36 -9.67
C GLN A 215 1.35 22.48 -9.03
N GLN A 216 0.34 21.83 -9.64
CA GLN A 216 -1.03 21.82 -9.11
C GLN A 216 -1.10 21.09 -7.77
N GLN A 217 -0.41 19.95 -7.65
CA GLN A 217 -0.32 19.20 -6.40
C GLN A 217 0.40 20.01 -5.31
N SER A 218 1.47 20.74 -5.67
CA SER A 218 2.19 21.61 -4.75
C SER A 218 1.30 22.73 -4.22
N THR A 219 0.63 23.47 -5.11
CA THR A 219 -0.32 24.54 -4.74
C THR A 219 -1.46 24.00 -3.88
N PHE A 220 -2.05 22.87 -4.26
CA PHE A 220 -3.13 22.24 -3.48
C PHE A 220 -2.68 21.89 -2.06
N VAL A 221 -1.48 21.31 -1.91
CA VAL A 221 -0.94 20.97 -0.58
C VAL A 221 -0.60 22.22 0.22
N ARG A 222 0.11 23.19 -0.36
CA ARG A 222 0.58 24.39 0.34
C ARG A 222 -0.55 25.29 0.80
N ASP A 223 -1.49 25.58 -0.10
CA ASP A 223 -2.45 26.67 0.07
C ASP A 223 -3.80 26.17 0.60
N HIS A 224 -4.10 24.87 0.47
CA HIS A 224 -5.42 24.33 0.80
C HIS A 224 -5.39 23.14 1.76
N LEU A 225 -4.80 22.01 1.36
CA LEU A 225 -4.87 20.73 2.08
C LEU A 225 -4.02 20.72 3.36
N GLY A 226 -2.77 21.19 3.28
CA GLY A 226 -1.84 21.26 4.41
C GLY A 226 -2.42 22.03 5.60
N PRO A 227 -2.91 23.27 5.41
CA PRO A 227 -3.58 24.02 6.48
C PRO A 227 -4.75 23.29 7.13
N ARG A 228 -5.59 22.60 6.35
CA ARG A 228 -6.77 21.88 6.86
C ARG A 228 -6.41 20.64 7.67
N LEU A 229 -5.41 19.87 7.22
CA LEU A 229 -5.00 18.66 7.92
C LEU A 229 -4.00 18.93 9.07
N SER A 230 -3.45 20.14 9.19
CA SER A 230 -2.61 20.51 10.33
C SER A 230 -3.32 20.41 11.70
N ALA A 231 -4.65 20.45 11.70
CA ALA A 231 -5.48 20.23 12.89
C ALA A 231 -5.73 18.75 13.21
N THR A 232 -5.21 17.82 12.39
CA THR A 232 -5.33 16.37 12.58
C THR A 232 -3.94 15.72 12.68
N SER A 233 -3.89 14.43 12.99
CA SER A 233 -2.66 13.64 12.94
C SER A 233 -2.43 12.96 11.59
N THR A 234 -3.28 13.20 10.60
CA THR A 234 -3.21 12.54 9.29
C THR A 234 -2.09 13.13 8.44
N LYS A 235 -1.17 12.27 8.02
CA LYS A 235 -0.02 12.67 7.20
C LYS A 235 -0.38 12.88 5.74
N ILE A 236 0.26 13.83 5.09
CA ILE A 236 0.13 14.07 3.65
C ILE A 236 1.32 13.43 2.92
N ILE A 237 1.02 12.58 1.95
CA ILE A 237 2.00 11.91 1.09
C ILE A 237 1.76 12.38 -0.36
N ILE A 238 2.83 12.72 -1.06
CA ILE A 238 2.76 13.23 -2.44
C ILE A 238 3.11 12.14 -3.47
N TYR A 239 2.87 12.44 -4.74
CA TYR A 239 3.13 11.60 -5.90
C TYR A 239 2.20 10.40 -6.08
N ASP A 240 2.41 9.28 -5.36
CA ASP A 240 1.57 8.06 -5.44
C ASP A 240 1.43 7.50 -6.87
N HIS A 241 2.58 7.31 -7.52
CA HIS A 241 2.68 6.80 -8.89
C HIS A 241 4.02 6.10 -9.12
N ASN A 242 4.33 5.76 -10.38
CA ASN A 242 5.41 4.83 -10.72
C ASN A 242 6.82 5.29 -10.29
N TRP A 243 7.65 4.35 -9.85
CA TRP A 243 9.02 4.58 -9.39
C TRP A 243 9.99 5.17 -10.44
N ASP A 244 9.59 5.45 -11.67
CA ASP A 244 10.46 5.94 -12.74
C ASP A 244 10.68 7.46 -12.75
N ASN A 245 9.80 8.25 -12.13
CA ASN A 245 9.83 9.70 -12.24
C ASN A 245 10.05 10.40 -10.89
N THR A 246 11.32 10.66 -10.56
CA THR A 246 11.71 11.43 -9.37
C THR A 246 11.45 12.93 -9.51
N ALA A 247 11.45 13.47 -10.74
CA ALA A 247 11.31 14.90 -10.99
C ALA A 247 9.99 15.48 -10.47
N PHE A 248 8.90 14.72 -10.52
CA PHE A 248 7.61 15.13 -9.95
C PHE A 248 7.75 15.40 -8.44
N THR A 249 8.34 14.46 -7.71
CA THR A 249 8.53 14.56 -6.26
C THR A 249 9.53 15.66 -5.89
N THR A 250 10.66 15.75 -6.60
CA THR A 250 11.67 16.80 -6.39
C THR A 250 11.09 18.19 -6.65
N GLY A 251 10.26 18.36 -7.68
CA GLY A 251 9.59 19.62 -7.99
C GLY A 251 8.76 20.15 -6.82
N ILE A 252 7.99 19.26 -6.17
CA ILE A 252 7.18 19.62 -4.99
C ILE A 252 8.05 19.90 -3.77
N LEU A 253 9.02 19.02 -3.47
CA LEU A 253 9.84 19.13 -2.25
C LEU A 253 10.84 20.30 -2.28
N ASN A 254 11.10 20.90 -3.44
CA ASN A 254 11.88 22.13 -3.54
C ASN A 254 11.12 23.36 -3.01
N ASP A 255 9.79 23.36 -3.06
CA ASP A 255 8.97 24.39 -2.42
C ASP A 255 8.96 24.16 -0.89
N GLN A 256 9.60 25.07 -0.13
CA GLN A 256 9.72 24.93 1.32
C GLN A 256 8.37 25.00 2.03
N ALA A 257 7.44 25.82 1.53
CA ALA A 257 6.13 25.99 2.13
C ALA A 257 5.29 24.71 1.96
N THR A 258 5.32 24.11 0.77
CA THR A 258 4.70 22.80 0.54
C THR A 258 5.36 21.70 1.35
N LYS A 259 6.70 21.65 1.32
CA LYS A 259 7.50 20.63 2.01
C LYS A 259 7.20 20.59 3.52
N ALA A 260 6.82 21.70 4.15
CA ALA A 260 6.48 21.73 5.57
C ALA A 260 5.27 20.84 5.93
N PHE A 261 4.33 20.63 5.00
CA PHE A 261 3.14 19.80 5.21
C PHE A 261 3.31 18.33 4.77
N VAL A 262 4.31 18.04 3.94
CA VAL A 262 4.51 16.72 3.33
C VAL A 262 5.31 15.80 4.26
N ASP A 263 4.79 14.61 4.58
CA ASP A 263 5.53 13.59 5.35
C ASP A 263 6.51 12.79 4.46
N GLY A 264 6.11 12.51 3.21
CA GLY A 264 6.91 11.71 2.29
C GLY A 264 6.32 11.61 0.88
N SER A 265 6.87 10.72 0.07
CA SER A 265 6.35 10.38 -1.26
C SER A 265 5.99 8.90 -1.39
N ALA A 266 4.97 8.63 -2.20
CA ALA A 266 4.44 7.30 -2.47
C ALA A 266 4.80 6.81 -3.88
N TRP A 267 5.05 5.50 -4.02
CA TRP A 267 5.61 4.90 -5.24
C TRP A 267 4.96 3.56 -5.60
N HIS A 268 4.78 3.33 -6.91
CA HIS A 268 4.20 2.14 -7.53
C HIS A 268 5.21 1.40 -8.43
N CYS A 269 4.95 0.13 -8.76
CA CYS A 269 5.86 -0.73 -9.54
C CYS A 269 5.63 -0.80 -11.05
N TYR A 270 4.66 -0.08 -11.62
CA TYR A 270 4.14 -0.44 -12.95
C TYR A 270 5.05 -0.04 -14.12
N SER A 271 6.06 0.80 -13.90
CA SER A 271 7.01 1.15 -14.95
C SER A 271 8.18 0.19 -15.04
N ASN A 272 8.50 -0.22 -16.26
CA ASN A 272 9.60 -1.12 -16.59
C ASN A 272 10.83 -0.35 -17.14
N PRO A 273 12.03 -0.93 -17.08
CA PRO A 273 12.34 -2.21 -16.43
C PRO A 273 12.55 -2.04 -14.91
N PRO A 274 12.12 -3.02 -14.08
CA PRO A 274 12.13 -2.87 -12.63
C PRO A 274 13.54 -2.68 -12.08
N GLN A 275 14.56 -3.37 -12.63
CA GLN A 275 15.94 -3.32 -12.13
C GLN A 275 16.55 -1.91 -12.09
N ASP A 276 16.11 -1.03 -12.98
CA ASP A 276 16.60 0.34 -13.08
C ASP A 276 15.78 1.30 -12.22
N HIS A 277 14.50 0.98 -12.00
CA HIS A 277 13.55 1.92 -11.42
C HIS A 277 13.27 1.70 -9.94
N TYR A 278 13.32 0.46 -9.44
CA TYR A 278 12.96 0.16 -8.05
C TYR A 278 13.82 0.89 -7.00
N LYS A 279 15.01 1.37 -7.40
CA LYS A 279 15.96 2.11 -6.53
C LYS A 279 15.71 3.62 -6.48
N LYS A 280 15.05 4.19 -7.49
CA LYS A 280 14.82 5.64 -7.62
C LYS A 280 14.10 6.29 -6.42
N PRO A 281 13.18 5.62 -5.69
CA PRO A 281 12.64 6.18 -4.45
C PRO A 281 13.74 6.55 -3.42
N GLY A 282 14.84 5.79 -3.40
CA GLY A 282 15.99 6.07 -2.54
C GLY A 282 16.71 7.37 -2.89
N ASP A 283 16.67 7.83 -4.15
CA ASP A 283 17.27 9.09 -4.56
C ASP A 283 16.54 10.28 -3.93
N ILE A 284 15.22 10.20 -3.78
CA ILE A 284 14.42 11.20 -3.06
C ILE A 284 14.81 11.22 -1.58
N ARG A 285 14.99 10.07 -0.94
CA ARG A 285 15.48 10.01 0.45
C ARG A 285 16.85 10.67 0.58
N ASN A 286 17.76 10.44 -0.35
CA ASN A 286 19.10 11.02 -0.35
C ASN A 286 19.07 12.54 -0.53
N GLN A 287 18.22 13.04 -1.42
CA GLN A 287 18.05 14.48 -1.66
C GLN A 287 17.31 15.19 -0.53
N PHE A 288 16.33 14.52 0.09
CA PHE A 288 15.47 15.07 1.14
C PHE A 288 15.51 14.17 2.39
N PRO A 289 16.58 14.24 3.20
CA PRO A 289 16.83 13.29 4.29
C PRO A 289 15.86 13.38 5.49
N ASN A 290 14.86 14.24 5.44
CA ASN A 290 13.80 14.33 6.45
C ASN A 290 12.43 13.90 5.90
N LYS A 291 12.37 13.32 4.70
CA LYS A 291 11.14 12.86 4.06
C LYS A 291 11.13 11.33 3.95
N ASN A 292 9.96 10.77 4.21
CA ASN A 292 9.73 9.33 4.20
C ASN A 292 9.47 8.82 2.77
N ILE A 293 9.75 7.54 2.56
CA ILE A 293 9.41 6.82 1.34
C ILE A 293 8.31 5.80 1.67
N TYR A 294 7.26 5.77 0.87
CA TYR A 294 6.14 4.84 0.98
C TYR A 294 6.03 4.05 -0.31
N PHE A 295 6.01 2.72 -0.23
CA PHE A 295 5.62 1.89 -1.36
C PHE A 295 4.16 1.47 -1.16
N THR A 296 3.30 1.90 -2.08
CA THR A 296 1.85 1.98 -1.83
C THR A 296 1.00 1.17 -2.78
N GLU A 297 1.57 0.72 -3.90
CA GLU A 297 0.83 -0.10 -4.85
C GLU A 297 1.73 -0.95 -5.76
N CYS A 298 1.34 -2.21 -5.90
CA CYS A 298 1.77 -3.09 -6.98
C CYS A 298 0.74 -4.22 -7.09
N THR A 299 0.54 -4.76 -8.28
CA THR A 299 -0.42 -5.85 -8.49
C THR A 299 0.26 -7.06 -9.09
N GLY A 300 -0.19 -8.25 -8.68
CA GLY A 300 0.01 -9.48 -9.43
C GLY A 300 -1.13 -9.70 -10.41
N GLY A 301 -0.98 -10.70 -11.29
CA GLY A 301 -1.99 -11.07 -12.27
C GLY A 301 -1.57 -12.22 -13.16
N ASP A 302 -2.43 -12.57 -14.11
CA ASP A 302 -2.28 -13.78 -14.93
C ASP A 302 -1.18 -13.70 -15.98
N TRP A 303 -0.60 -12.52 -16.22
CA TRP A 303 0.63 -12.37 -17.00
C TRP A 303 1.83 -13.08 -16.37
N SER A 304 1.74 -13.46 -15.10
CA SER A 304 2.74 -14.27 -14.42
C SER A 304 2.08 -15.38 -13.60
N GLN A 305 2.09 -16.59 -14.15
CA GLN A 305 1.40 -17.75 -13.56
C GLN A 305 2.32 -18.64 -12.71
N ASP A 306 3.63 -18.57 -12.91
CA ASP A 306 4.56 -19.39 -12.16
C ASP A 306 4.73 -18.87 -10.72
N PHE A 307 4.39 -19.69 -9.73
CA PHE A 307 4.42 -19.31 -8.31
C PHE A 307 5.83 -18.93 -7.86
N GLY A 308 6.86 -19.69 -8.26
CA GLY A 308 8.25 -19.45 -7.88
C GLY A 308 8.76 -18.11 -8.40
N SER A 309 8.56 -17.84 -9.69
CA SER A 309 8.96 -16.61 -10.35
C SER A 309 8.24 -15.39 -9.76
N ASN A 310 6.94 -15.50 -9.45
CA ASN A 310 6.21 -14.42 -8.78
C ASN A 310 6.73 -14.18 -7.37
N LEU A 311 6.97 -15.25 -6.60
CA LEU A 311 7.47 -15.15 -5.24
C LEU A 311 8.84 -14.48 -5.23
N GLU A 312 9.73 -14.90 -6.13
CA GLU A 312 11.05 -14.30 -6.30
C GLU A 312 10.94 -12.82 -6.65
N TRP A 313 10.16 -12.46 -7.68
CA TRP A 313 10.04 -11.09 -8.14
C TRP A 313 9.47 -10.16 -7.05
N ASN A 314 8.36 -10.56 -6.41
CA ASN A 314 7.74 -9.81 -5.32
C ASN A 314 8.73 -9.62 -4.18
N THR A 315 9.39 -10.70 -3.76
CA THR A 315 10.32 -10.65 -2.63
C THR A 315 11.54 -9.79 -2.96
N LYS A 316 12.12 -9.94 -4.16
CA LYS A 316 13.32 -9.23 -4.60
C LYS A 316 13.10 -7.73 -4.73
N TYR A 317 12.11 -7.32 -5.52
CA TYR A 317 11.94 -5.90 -5.90
C TYR A 317 11.04 -5.13 -4.93
N LEU A 318 10.05 -5.78 -4.33
CA LEU A 318 9.09 -5.13 -3.46
C LEU A 318 9.48 -5.28 -1.99
N PHE A 319 9.38 -6.50 -1.45
CA PHE A 319 9.42 -6.67 -0.01
C PHE A 319 10.84 -6.58 0.58
N ILE A 320 11.88 -7.02 -0.13
CA ILE A 320 13.29 -6.72 0.21
C ILE A 320 13.69 -5.38 -0.40
N GLY A 321 13.45 -5.20 -1.70
CA GLY A 321 13.95 -4.08 -2.47
C GLY A 321 13.52 -2.72 -1.92
N GLN A 322 12.22 -2.53 -1.66
CA GLN A 322 11.69 -1.23 -1.24
C GLN A 322 12.18 -0.82 0.17
N PRO A 323 12.18 -1.70 1.19
CA PRO A 323 12.82 -1.38 2.47
C PRO A 323 14.32 -1.07 2.34
N ARG A 324 15.05 -1.69 1.41
CA ARG A 324 16.45 -1.34 1.16
C ARG A 324 16.64 0.02 0.49
N VAL A 325 15.60 0.60 -0.10
CA VAL A 325 15.58 1.99 -0.61
C VAL A 325 14.70 2.89 0.24
N TRP A 326 14.69 2.63 1.56
CA TRP A 326 14.06 3.44 2.60
C TRP A 326 12.53 3.42 2.67
N ALA A 327 11.85 2.61 1.86
CA ALA A 327 10.41 2.49 2.00
C ALA A 327 10.05 1.94 3.38
N LYS A 328 9.10 2.58 4.04
CA LYS A 328 8.61 2.16 5.36
C LYS A 328 7.27 1.41 5.30
N THR A 329 6.67 1.35 4.11
CA THR A 329 5.53 0.49 3.78
C THR A 329 5.83 -0.29 2.52
N VAL A 330 5.22 -1.46 2.37
CA VAL A 330 5.12 -2.17 1.08
C VAL A 330 3.70 -2.74 0.98
N LEU A 331 2.91 -2.19 0.07
CA LEU A 331 1.51 -2.55 -0.12
C LEU A 331 1.29 -3.10 -1.52
N LEU A 332 0.63 -4.25 -1.60
CA LEU A 332 0.05 -4.75 -2.85
C LEU A 332 -1.34 -4.15 -3.09
N TRP A 333 -1.89 -4.37 -4.28
CA TRP A 333 -3.17 -3.78 -4.67
C TRP A 333 -4.36 -4.52 -4.04
N ASN A 334 -5.18 -5.25 -4.79
CA ASN A 334 -6.39 -5.82 -4.21
C ASN A 334 -6.09 -6.90 -3.15
N MET A 335 -6.63 -6.74 -1.95
CA MET A 335 -6.53 -7.76 -0.90
C MET A 335 -7.35 -9.00 -1.23
N ALA A 336 -8.50 -8.85 -1.88
CA ALA A 336 -9.32 -9.96 -2.35
C ALA A 336 -9.94 -9.64 -3.71
N LEU A 337 -9.91 -10.60 -4.62
CA LEU A 337 -10.71 -10.60 -5.86
C LEU A 337 -11.44 -11.93 -5.99
N ASP A 338 -12.45 -11.97 -6.86
CA ASP A 338 -13.09 -13.24 -7.22
C ASP A 338 -12.29 -13.97 -8.33
N GLN A 339 -12.71 -15.19 -8.68
CA GLN A 339 -12.07 -15.97 -9.74
C GLN A 339 -12.18 -15.37 -11.15
N ASN A 340 -12.90 -14.25 -11.30
CA ASN A 340 -13.03 -13.49 -12.55
C ASN A 340 -12.32 -12.12 -12.44
N HIS A 341 -11.36 -11.99 -11.52
CA HIS A 341 -10.55 -10.79 -11.28
C HIS A 341 -11.39 -9.56 -10.88
N GLY A 342 -12.53 -9.74 -10.22
CA GLY A 342 -13.50 -8.67 -9.94
C GLY A 342 -14.00 -8.61 -8.50
N PRO A 343 -15.11 -7.86 -8.26
CA PRO A 343 -15.94 -7.17 -9.26
C PRO A 343 -15.38 -5.84 -9.78
N LYS A 344 -15.87 -5.42 -10.95
CA LYS A 344 -15.52 -4.17 -11.66
C LYS A 344 -16.78 -3.50 -12.25
N VAL A 345 -17.77 -3.22 -11.42
CA VAL A 345 -19.10 -2.75 -11.86
C VAL A 345 -19.01 -1.34 -12.44
N GLY A 346 -19.46 -1.19 -13.69
CA GLY A 346 -19.54 0.10 -14.37
C GLY A 346 -18.18 0.73 -14.71
N VAL A 347 -17.10 -0.03 -14.65
CA VAL A 347 -15.73 0.44 -14.93
C VAL A 347 -14.94 -0.54 -15.79
N GLY A 348 -14.00 -0.01 -16.56
CA GLY A 348 -12.86 -0.75 -17.06
C GLY A 348 -11.69 -0.71 -16.08
N GLY A 349 -10.55 -1.28 -16.45
CA GLY A 349 -9.37 -1.34 -15.60
C GLY A 349 -8.61 -2.64 -15.83
N CYS A 350 -7.86 -3.08 -14.84
CA CYS A 350 -7.09 -4.31 -14.94
C CYS A 350 -8.01 -5.54 -15.11
N SER A 351 -7.87 -6.23 -16.24
CA SER A 351 -8.74 -7.37 -16.60
C SER A 351 -8.34 -8.67 -15.93
N ASP A 352 -7.07 -8.83 -15.60
CA ASP A 352 -6.38 -10.07 -15.24
C ASP A 352 -5.55 -9.91 -13.96
N CYS A 353 -5.86 -8.90 -13.14
CA CYS A 353 -5.24 -8.71 -11.83
C CYS A 353 -5.66 -9.80 -10.85
N ARG A 354 -4.74 -10.18 -9.97
CA ARG A 354 -4.94 -11.17 -8.92
C ARG A 354 -4.90 -10.49 -7.55
N GLY A 355 -5.77 -10.92 -6.65
CA GLY A 355 -5.80 -10.44 -5.28
C GLY A 355 -4.77 -11.15 -4.39
N VAL A 356 -4.56 -10.66 -3.16
CA VAL A 356 -3.80 -11.40 -2.14
C VAL A 356 -4.46 -12.74 -1.82
N ILE A 357 -5.78 -12.77 -1.87
CA ILE A 357 -6.60 -13.98 -1.90
C ILE A 357 -7.56 -13.95 -3.08
N THR A 358 -7.90 -15.13 -3.57
CA THR A 358 -9.00 -15.33 -4.53
C THR A 358 -10.19 -15.94 -3.81
N VAL A 359 -11.34 -15.28 -3.84
CA VAL A 359 -12.61 -15.78 -3.26
C VAL A 359 -13.40 -16.49 -4.36
N SER A 360 -13.88 -17.70 -4.11
CA SER A 360 -14.58 -18.51 -5.12
C SER A 360 -15.80 -19.20 -4.51
N GLY A 361 -16.97 -18.59 -4.68
CA GLY A 361 -18.21 -19.11 -4.10
C GLY A 361 -18.11 -19.20 -2.58
N THR A 362 -18.09 -20.42 -2.04
CA THR A 362 -18.03 -20.68 -0.60
C THR A 362 -16.62 -20.94 -0.06
N SER A 363 -15.60 -20.89 -0.90
CA SER A 363 -14.19 -21.09 -0.54
C SER A 363 -13.35 -19.87 -0.91
N TYR A 364 -12.09 -19.87 -0.49
CA TYR A 364 -11.09 -18.91 -0.92
C TYR A 364 -9.71 -19.58 -0.97
N GLN A 365 -8.80 -18.97 -1.71
CA GLN A 365 -7.44 -19.44 -1.94
C GLN A 365 -6.47 -18.33 -1.56
N ARG A 366 -5.36 -18.71 -0.93
CA ARG A 366 -4.24 -17.81 -0.62
C ARG A 366 -3.27 -17.83 -1.79
N GLU A 367 -3.09 -16.68 -2.42
CA GLU A 367 -2.23 -16.54 -3.60
C GLU A 367 -0.76 -16.36 -3.21
N VAL A 368 0.14 -16.33 -4.19
CA VAL A 368 1.58 -16.09 -3.95
C VAL A 368 1.82 -14.78 -3.19
N GLU A 369 1.00 -13.77 -3.44
CA GLU A 369 0.97 -12.48 -2.76
C GLU A 369 0.77 -12.62 -1.24
N TYR A 370 -0.09 -13.55 -0.79
CA TYR A 370 -0.30 -13.82 0.64
C TYR A 370 0.98 -14.29 1.31
N TYR A 371 1.71 -15.20 0.67
CA TYR A 371 2.95 -15.75 1.22
C TYR A 371 4.10 -14.74 1.16
N ALA A 372 4.17 -13.93 0.10
CA ALA A 372 5.14 -12.84 -0.01
C ALA A 372 4.93 -11.80 1.11
N ILE A 373 3.69 -11.33 1.32
CA ILE A 373 3.36 -10.43 2.43
C ILE A 373 3.63 -11.10 3.78
N GLY A 374 3.31 -12.39 3.92
CA GLY A 374 3.39 -13.14 5.17
C GLY A 374 4.80 -13.29 5.74
N HIS A 375 5.82 -13.37 4.89
CA HIS A 375 7.23 -13.39 5.34
C HIS A 375 7.68 -12.07 5.98
N PHE A 376 6.92 -10.99 5.79
CA PHE A 376 7.25 -9.65 6.32
C PHE A 376 6.28 -9.25 7.41
N SER A 377 4.99 -9.14 7.08
CA SER A 377 3.94 -8.70 8.02
C SER A 377 3.90 -9.52 9.32
N LYS A 378 4.09 -10.85 9.24
CA LYS A 378 4.00 -11.73 10.41
C LYS A 378 5.14 -11.54 11.40
N PHE A 379 6.33 -11.19 10.92
CA PHE A 379 7.57 -11.19 11.71
C PHE A 379 8.13 -9.79 11.94
N VAL A 380 7.73 -8.81 11.14
CA VAL A 380 8.20 -7.42 11.23
C VAL A 380 7.03 -6.54 11.70
N PRO A 381 6.73 -6.53 13.01
CA PRO A 381 5.65 -5.71 13.55
C PRO A 381 5.92 -4.22 13.33
N THR A 382 4.86 -3.42 13.32
CA THR A 382 4.96 -1.96 13.27
C THR A 382 5.91 -1.44 14.35
N GLY A 383 6.81 -0.53 13.97
CA GLY A 383 7.83 0.00 14.86
C GLY A 383 9.17 -0.73 14.77
N SER A 384 9.25 -1.85 14.05
CA SER A 384 10.53 -2.49 13.74
C SER A 384 11.45 -1.52 12.99
N VAL A 385 12.75 -1.55 13.29
CA VAL A 385 13.75 -0.71 12.63
C VAL A 385 14.52 -1.57 11.63
N ARG A 386 14.61 -1.12 10.37
CA ARG A 386 15.52 -1.77 9.41
C ARG A 386 16.96 -1.58 9.89
N ILE A 387 17.72 -2.67 9.95
CA ILE A 387 19.13 -2.67 10.32
C ILE A 387 19.98 -3.17 9.14
N ASP A 388 21.30 -3.03 9.25
CA ASP A 388 22.19 -3.41 8.16
C ASP A 388 22.28 -4.93 8.00
N SER A 389 22.29 -5.38 6.73
CA SER A 389 22.54 -6.76 6.35
C SER A 389 23.31 -6.83 5.03
N SER A 390 24.28 -7.75 4.95
CA SER A 390 25.05 -8.01 3.74
C SER A 390 24.24 -8.75 2.68
N ASN A 391 24.71 -8.71 1.43
CA ASN A 391 24.20 -9.48 0.28
C ASN A 391 22.83 -9.02 -0.24
N PHE A 392 22.87 -7.93 -1.01
CA PHE A 392 21.78 -7.49 -1.86
C PHE A 392 22.35 -6.91 -3.16
N GLY A 393 21.79 -7.30 -4.30
CA GLY A 393 22.25 -6.83 -5.62
C GLY A 393 23.35 -7.69 -6.26
N TRP A 394 23.57 -8.91 -5.75
CA TRP A 394 24.36 -9.96 -6.38
C TRP A 394 23.39 -11.02 -6.94
N ASP A 395 23.76 -11.76 -7.98
CA ASP A 395 22.89 -12.72 -8.68
C ASP A 395 22.46 -13.95 -7.85
N ASP A 396 22.92 -14.07 -6.60
CA ASP A 396 22.76 -15.31 -5.82
C ASP A 396 21.75 -15.22 -4.65
N VAL A 397 21.78 -14.21 -3.79
CA VAL A 397 20.93 -14.17 -2.58
C VAL A 397 20.61 -12.73 -2.22
N HIS A 398 19.34 -12.46 -1.89
CA HIS A 398 18.86 -11.15 -1.46
C HIS A 398 18.44 -11.18 0.01
N THR A 399 18.89 -10.21 0.80
CA THR A 399 18.53 -10.15 2.22
C THR A 399 18.03 -8.78 2.66
N VAL A 400 17.28 -8.76 3.77
CA VAL A 400 17.02 -7.57 4.58
C VAL A 400 16.88 -8.00 6.05
N ALA A 401 17.32 -7.16 6.97
CA ALA A 401 17.21 -7.41 8.39
C ALA A 401 16.49 -6.28 9.14
N PHE A 402 15.83 -6.65 10.23
CA PHE A 402 15.08 -5.76 11.10
C PHE A 402 15.35 -6.08 12.57
N GLU A 403 15.21 -5.08 13.42
CA GLU A 403 15.12 -5.23 14.86
C GLU A 403 13.70 -4.83 15.30
N ALA A 404 12.96 -5.77 15.87
CA ALA A 404 11.61 -5.53 16.38
C ALA A 404 11.64 -4.73 17.69
N PRO A 405 10.51 -4.10 18.10
CA PRO A 405 10.44 -3.33 19.35
C PRO A 405 10.80 -4.11 20.62
N ASP A 406 10.63 -5.43 20.61
CA ASP A 406 11.00 -6.33 21.71
C ASP A 406 12.49 -6.78 21.67
N GLY A 407 13.26 -6.30 20.68
CA GLY A 407 14.67 -6.63 20.48
C GLY A 407 14.94 -7.88 19.64
N ALA A 408 13.90 -8.55 19.12
CA ALA A 408 14.09 -9.68 18.21
C ALA A 408 14.74 -9.23 16.90
N ILE A 409 15.73 -10.01 16.42
CA ILE A 409 16.35 -9.80 15.11
C ILE A 409 15.66 -10.68 14.08
N ILE A 410 15.12 -10.06 13.04
CA ILE A 410 14.47 -10.73 11.92
C ILE A 410 15.37 -10.60 10.71
N VAL A 411 15.65 -11.71 10.03
CA VAL A 411 16.42 -11.74 8.79
C VAL A 411 15.58 -12.45 7.75
N ILE A 412 15.28 -11.76 6.65
CA ILE A 412 14.58 -12.35 5.51
C ILE A 412 15.60 -12.59 4.40
N VAL A 413 15.56 -13.80 3.84
CA VAL A 413 16.51 -14.27 2.84
C VAL A 413 15.71 -14.85 1.67
N LEU A 414 15.98 -14.32 0.48
CA LEU A 414 15.51 -14.88 -0.79
C LEU A 414 16.69 -15.55 -1.48
N ASN A 415 16.54 -16.85 -1.76
CA ASN A 415 17.41 -17.59 -2.67
C ASN A 415 16.64 -17.82 -4.00
N PRO A 416 17.00 -17.12 -5.10
CA PRO A 416 16.45 -17.33 -6.43
C PRO A 416 17.04 -18.56 -7.16
N SER A 417 18.12 -19.17 -6.66
CA SER A 417 18.71 -20.36 -7.30
C SER A 417 17.84 -21.60 -7.06
N SER A 418 17.74 -22.47 -8.08
CA SER A 418 17.08 -23.78 -7.98
C SER A 418 17.92 -24.84 -7.28
#